data_AF-A0AAN9P1N7-F1
#
_entry.id   AF-A0AAN9P1N7-F1
#
_cell.length_a   1.000
_cell.length_b   1.000
_cell.length_c   1.000
_cell.angle_alpha   90.00
_cell.angle_beta   90.00
_cell.angle_gamma   90.00
#
_symmetry.space_group_name_H-M   'P 1'
#
loop_
_entity.id
_entity.type
_entity.pdbx_description
1 polymer ?
#
loop_
_entity_poly.entity_id
_entity_poly.type
_entity_poly.pdbx_seq_one_letter_code
_entity_poly.pdbx_strand_id
1 'polypeptide(L)'
;MTHDASCNLCKYQEETILHAMRDCPYAWLVWRKFLSPSHWDKFCIDNIEDWMVECLTTIMGTQTLQHWRVTFGTVLEALWRQRNKKIFEDEPINTEGCYRQIKYMVVDTISSLKSDIKNLTAVAFFLSTLAIVPIDEPQSGAESISLFQSVKFLQQLWKLELNSPLI
;
A
#
# COMPACT_ATOMS: atom_id res chain seq x y z
N MET A 1 9.08 36.87 15.20
CA MET A 1 9.39 35.43 15.21
C MET A 1 9.82 35.06 13.80
N THR A 2 11.10 34.77 13.59
CA THR A 2 11.55 34.20 12.32
C THR A 2 11.13 32.74 12.32
N HIS A 3 10.16 32.38 11.49
CA HIS A 3 9.85 30.97 11.26
C HIS A 3 11.05 30.37 10.54
N ASP A 4 11.80 29.53 11.24
CA ASP A 4 12.81 28.71 10.59
C ASP A 4 12.05 27.70 9.71
N ALA A 5 12.23 27.83 8.39
CA ALA A 5 11.62 26.95 7.41
C ALA A 5 12.36 25.59 7.33
N SER A 6 13.44 25.40 8.09
CA SER A 6 14.18 24.15 8.13
C SER A 6 13.35 22.99 8.67
N CYS A 7 13.57 21.80 8.11
CA CYS A 7 12.88 20.59 8.54
C CYS A 7 13.19 20.27 10.00
N ASN A 8 12.13 20.03 10.78
CA ASN A 8 12.28 19.79 12.22
C ASN A 8 12.94 18.45 12.56
N LEU A 9 13.03 17.54 11.58
CA LEU A 9 13.66 16.24 11.74
C LEU A 9 15.17 16.27 11.45
N CYS A 10 15.60 16.97 10.39
CA CYS A 10 17.01 16.98 9.97
C CYS A 10 17.75 18.30 10.26
N LYS A 11 17.03 19.40 10.47
CA LYS A 11 17.55 20.75 10.74
C LYS A 11 18.52 21.30 9.69
N TYR A 12 18.47 20.77 8.46
CA TYR A 12 19.47 21.07 7.42
C TYR A 12 18.88 21.74 6.17
N GLN A 13 17.77 21.24 5.63
CA GLN A 13 17.11 21.79 4.45
C GLN A 13 15.74 22.35 4.78
N GLU A 14 15.25 23.26 3.94
CA GLU A 14 13.87 23.73 3.97
C GLU A 14 12.88 22.57 3.84
N GLU A 15 11.83 22.60 4.65
CA GLU A 15 10.83 21.55 4.68
C GLU A 15 9.82 21.70 3.55
N THR A 16 9.97 20.89 2.51
CA THR A 16 8.91 20.63 1.52
C THR A 16 8.23 19.29 1.80
N ILE A 17 7.07 19.04 1.18
CA ILE A 17 6.41 17.71 1.28
C ILE A 17 7.36 16.62 0.78
N LEU A 18 8.02 16.86 -0.35
CA LEU A 18 8.96 15.90 -0.93
C LEU A 18 10.17 15.67 -0.03
N HIS A 19 10.68 16.71 0.61
CA HIS A 19 11.72 16.56 1.62
C HIS A 19 11.24 15.74 2.81
N ALA A 20 10.12 16.12 3.44
CA ALA A 20 9.60 15.45 4.62
C ALA A 20 9.32 13.95 4.40
N MET A 21 8.87 13.58 3.19
CA MET A 21 8.49 12.21 2.87
C MET A 21 9.60 11.38 2.22
N ARG A 22 10.55 12.02 1.55
CA ARG A 22 11.57 11.34 0.73
C ARG A 22 12.97 11.85 1.01
N ASP A 23 13.27 13.13 0.78
CA ASP A 23 14.67 13.60 0.73
C ASP A 23 15.30 13.85 2.10
N CYS A 24 14.49 13.90 3.16
CA CYS A 24 14.96 14.05 4.52
C CYS A 24 15.91 12.89 4.89
N PRO A 25 17.09 13.14 5.49
CA PRO A 25 17.98 12.09 5.98
C PRO A 25 17.29 11.07 6.89
N TYR A 26 16.33 11.51 7.70
CA TYR A 26 15.50 10.61 8.50
C TYR A 26 14.60 9.72 7.63
N ALA A 27 13.90 10.30 6.65
CA ALA A 27 13.07 9.54 5.72
C ALA A 27 13.90 8.50 4.96
N TRP A 28 15.11 8.87 4.50
CA TRP A 28 16.06 7.93 3.89
C TRP A 28 16.38 6.74 4.78
N LEU A 29 16.67 6.96 6.07
CA LEU A 29 16.97 5.87 7.00
C LEU A 29 15.81 4.87 7.13
N VAL A 30 14.56 5.36 7.07
CA VAL A 30 13.37 4.51 7.08
C VAL A 30 13.24 3.77 5.74
N TRP A 31 13.29 4.49 4.62
CA TRP A 31 13.14 3.91 3.27
C TRP A 31 14.17 2.84 2.96
N ARG A 32 15.42 3.00 3.40
CA ARG A 32 16.50 2.00 3.23
C ARG A 32 16.22 0.65 3.88
N LYS A 33 15.24 0.56 4.78
CA LYS A 33 14.78 -0.70 5.37
C LYS A 33 13.76 -1.44 4.50
N PHE A 34 13.12 -0.76 3.54
CA PHE A 34 12.04 -1.29 2.70
C PHE A 34 12.40 -1.33 1.21
N LEU A 35 13.34 -0.50 0.76
CA LEU A 35 13.78 -0.39 -0.62
C LEU A 35 15.17 -1.01 -0.82
N SER A 36 15.26 -1.92 -1.80
CA SER A 36 16.55 -2.43 -2.29
C SER A 36 17.41 -1.29 -2.87
N PRO A 37 18.74 -1.30 -2.68
CA PRO A 37 19.68 -0.40 -3.35
C PRO A 37 19.43 -0.20 -4.85
N SER A 38 19.00 -1.27 -5.55
CA SER A 38 18.74 -1.26 -7.00
C SER A 38 17.56 -0.39 -7.45
N HIS A 39 16.68 0.03 -6.53
CA HIS A 39 15.49 0.81 -6.85
C HIS A 39 15.64 2.32 -6.55
N TRP A 40 16.76 2.75 -5.95
CA TRP A 40 16.92 4.14 -5.52
C TRP A 40 16.92 5.14 -6.67
N ASP A 41 17.55 4.81 -7.79
CA ASP A 41 17.58 5.69 -8.96
C ASP A 41 16.17 5.96 -9.51
N LYS A 42 15.30 4.94 -9.46
CA LYS A 42 13.89 5.06 -9.87
C LYS A 42 13.01 5.70 -8.78
N PHE A 43 13.43 5.60 -7.53
CA PHE A 43 12.68 6.14 -6.40
C PHE A 43 12.89 7.65 -6.24
N CYS A 44 14.03 8.18 -6.67
CA CYS A 44 14.38 9.60 -6.54
C CYS A 44 14.09 10.39 -7.83
N ILE A 45 12.84 10.40 -8.29
CA ILE A 45 12.38 11.18 -9.47
C ILE A 45 12.04 12.63 -9.06
N ASP A 46 12.28 13.61 -9.94
CA ASP A 46 12.36 15.02 -9.54
C ASP A 46 11.10 15.62 -8.87
N ASN A 47 9.89 15.41 -9.39
CA ASN A 47 8.69 16.02 -8.82
C ASN A 47 7.82 15.03 -8.04
N ILE A 48 6.99 15.57 -7.13
CA ILE A 48 6.15 14.78 -6.23
C ILE A 48 5.07 13.97 -6.95
N GLU A 49 4.51 14.49 -8.05
CA GLU A 49 3.42 13.83 -8.79
C GLU A 49 3.95 12.58 -9.48
N ASP A 50 5.03 12.72 -10.25
CA ASP A 50 5.70 11.61 -10.92
C ASP A 50 6.23 10.59 -9.92
N TRP A 51 6.80 11.05 -8.79
CA TRP A 51 7.25 10.16 -7.73
C TRP A 51 6.11 9.31 -7.14
N MET A 52 4.95 9.92 -6.89
CA MET A 52 3.77 9.21 -6.37
C MET A 52 3.23 8.21 -7.39
N VAL A 53 3.12 8.61 -8.66
CA VAL A 53 2.65 7.73 -9.74
C VAL A 53 3.59 6.53 -9.90
N GLU A 54 4.90 6.77 -9.97
CA GLU A 54 5.90 5.72 -10.12
C GLU A 54 5.84 4.74 -8.92
N CYS A 55 5.80 5.26 -7.68
CA CYS A 55 5.70 4.42 -6.48
C CYS A 55 4.39 3.61 -6.42
N LEU A 56 3.31 4.05 -7.05
CA LEU A 56 2.02 3.32 -7.04
C LEU A 56 1.85 2.37 -8.23
N THR A 57 2.62 2.53 -9.31
CA THR A 57 2.46 1.75 -10.54
C THR A 57 3.58 0.75 -10.76
N THR A 58 4.76 0.99 -10.21
CA THR A 58 5.93 0.12 -10.36
C THR A 58 6.16 -0.73 -9.10
N ILE A 59 6.56 -1.98 -9.31
CA ILE A 59 7.03 -2.84 -8.23
C ILE A 59 8.42 -2.37 -7.81
N MET A 60 8.52 -1.70 -6.65
CA MET A 60 9.79 -1.31 -6.05
C MET A 60 10.01 -2.11 -4.77
N GLY A 61 10.74 -3.22 -4.85
CA GLY A 61 10.99 -4.08 -3.69
C GLY A 61 11.13 -5.55 -4.07
N THR A 62 11.04 -6.42 -3.06
CA THR A 62 11.24 -7.87 -3.22
C THR A 62 9.95 -8.67 -3.23
N GLN A 63 8.79 -8.02 -3.37
CA GLN A 63 7.47 -8.65 -3.23
C GLN A 63 6.50 -8.19 -4.34
N THR A 64 5.21 -8.41 -4.14
CA THR A 64 4.13 -8.02 -5.06
C THR A 64 3.89 -6.50 -5.07
N LEU A 65 3.30 -6.01 -6.16
CA LEU A 65 2.86 -4.61 -6.27
C LEU A 65 1.92 -4.19 -5.13
N GLN A 66 1.02 -5.07 -4.72
CA GLN A 66 0.10 -4.80 -3.62
C GLN A 66 0.83 -4.66 -2.28
N HIS A 67 1.79 -5.54 -1.99
CA HIS A 67 2.60 -5.42 -0.78
C HIS A 67 3.38 -4.11 -0.77
N TRP A 68 3.97 -3.74 -1.91
CA TRP A 68 4.67 -2.47 -2.05
C TRP A 68 3.75 -1.27 -1.82
N ARG A 69 2.57 -1.21 -2.44
CA ARG A 69 1.60 -0.11 -2.24
C ARG A 69 1.20 0.08 -0.78
N VAL A 70 0.91 -1.02 -0.08
CA VAL A 70 0.59 -0.98 1.36
C VAL A 70 1.81 -0.46 2.13
N THR A 71 2.99 -1.02 1.87
CA THR A 71 4.24 -0.57 2.51
C THR A 71 4.50 0.92 2.29
N PHE A 72 4.39 1.38 1.05
CA PHE A 72 4.60 2.77 0.66
C PHE A 72 3.66 3.71 1.41
N GLY A 73 2.35 3.43 1.39
CA GLY A 73 1.36 4.23 2.12
C GLY A 73 1.61 4.23 3.64
N THR A 74 1.92 3.08 4.23
CA THR A 74 2.21 2.96 5.66
C THR A 74 3.49 3.73 6.05
N VAL A 75 4.53 3.73 5.21
CA VAL A 75 5.74 4.51 5.46
C VAL A 75 5.44 6.01 5.40
N LEU A 76 4.71 6.49 4.39
CA LEU A 76 4.32 7.91 4.29
C LEU A 76 3.55 8.38 5.52
N GLU A 77 2.56 7.60 5.96
CA GLU A 77 1.77 7.89 7.15
C GLU A 77 2.65 7.94 8.43
N ALA A 78 3.57 6.98 8.57
CA ALA A 78 4.48 6.93 9.71
C ALA A 78 5.47 8.11 9.74
N LEU A 79 6.04 8.48 8.59
CA LEU A 79 6.92 9.65 8.46
C LEU A 79 6.16 10.94 8.80
N TRP A 80 4.95 11.12 8.26
CA TRP A 80 4.10 12.26 8.58
C TRP A 80 3.78 12.36 10.08
N ARG A 81 3.40 11.23 10.68
CA ARG A 81 3.08 11.16 12.11
C ARG A 81 4.30 11.48 12.97
N GLN A 82 5.48 10.94 12.66
CA GLN A 82 6.71 11.27 13.39
C GLN A 82 7.05 12.75 13.27
N ARG A 83 6.93 13.33 12.06
CA ARG A 83 7.12 14.77 11.84
C ARG A 83 6.20 15.58 12.75
N ASN A 84 4.90 15.26 12.77
CA ASN A 84 3.93 15.98 13.58
C ASN A 84 4.24 15.86 15.08
N LYS A 85 4.53 14.65 15.57
CA LYS A 85 4.98 14.43 16.95
C LYS A 85 6.21 15.26 17.30
N LYS A 86 7.19 15.34 16.40
CA LYS A 86 8.38 16.19 16.63
C LYS A 86 8.02 17.68 16.72
N ILE A 87 7.10 18.16 15.90
CA ILE A 87 6.70 19.58 15.86
C ILE A 87 5.84 19.97 17.06
N PHE A 88 4.87 19.12 17.42
CA PHE A 88 3.83 19.47 18.41
C PHE A 88 4.11 18.93 19.81
N GLU A 89 4.92 17.87 19.93
CA GLU A 89 5.18 17.17 21.19
C GLU A 89 6.68 17.09 21.54
N ASP A 90 7.55 17.61 20.67
CA ASP A 90 9.03 17.51 20.76
C ASP A 90 9.56 16.07 20.90
N GLU A 91 8.78 15.07 20.47
CA GLU A 91 9.11 13.65 20.65
C GLU A 91 10.43 13.30 19.96
N PRO A 92 11.35 12.56 20.62
CA PRO A 92 12.59 12.14 19.99
C PRO A 92 12.36 11.20 18.81
N ILE A 93 13.25 11.28 17.83
CA ILE A 93 13.20 10.44 16.64
C ILE A 93 13.64 9.01 17.01
N ASN A 94 12.80 8.03 16.68
CA ASN A 94 13.10 6.62 16.88
C ASN A 94 12.91 5.82 15.58
N THR A 95 13.96 5.76 14.76
CA THR A 95 13.94 5.09 13.46
C THR A 95 13.62 3.59 13.58
N GLU A 96 14.17 2.90 14.57
CA GLU A 96 13.98 1.45 14.73
C GLU A 96 12.57 1.12 15.28
N GLY A 97 12.05 1.96 16.18
CA GLY A 97 10.65 1.89 16.60
C GLY A 97 9.69 2.10 15.43
N CYS A 98 9.93 3.14 14.62
CA CYS A 98 9.17 3.44 13.41
C CYS A 98 9.18 2.27 12.43
N TYR A 99 10.36 1.74 12.09
CA TYR A 99 10.50 0.59 11.19
C TYR A 99 9.70 -0.63 11.66
N ARG A 100 9.82 -1.00 12.95
CA ARG A 100 9.08 -2.13 13.53
C ARG A 100 7.57 -1.92 13.48
N GLN A 101 7.10 -0.70 13.78
CA GLN A 101 5.70 -0.36 13.72
C GLN A 101 5.15 -0.47 12.29
N ILE A 102 5.85 0.10 11.31
CA ILE A 102 5.46 0.01 9.89
C ILE A 102 5.38 -1.46 9.47
N LYS A 103 6.40 -2.27 9.79
CA LYS A 103 6.42 -3.69 9.44
C LYS A 103 5.23 -4.45 10.03
N TYR A 104 4.88 -4.19 11.29
CA TYR A 104 3.70 -4.78 11.92
C TYR A 104 2.40 -4.36 11.21
N MET A 105 2.21 -3.06 10.96
CA MET A 105 1.01 -2.53 10.30
C MET A 105 0.84 -3.09 8.88
N VAL A 106 1.93 -3.23 8.13
CA VAL A 106 1.88 -3.81 6.77
C VAL A 106 1.43 -5.27 6.82
N VAL A 107 2.01 -6.08 7.71
CA VAL A 107 1.64 -7.50 7.84
C VAL A 107 0.18 -7.65 8.28
N ASP A 108 -0.26 -6.86 9.25
CA ASP A 108 -1.64 -6.87 9.75
C ASP A 108 -2.65 -6.46 8.68
N THR A 109 -2.37 -5.37 7.95
CA THR A 109 -3.21 -4.88 6.86
C THR A 109 -3.33 -5.91 5.75
N ILE A 110 -2.21 -6.50 5.31
CA ILE A 110 -2.21 -7.52 4.25
C ILE A 110 -2.95 -8.78 4.70
N SER A 111 -2.78 -9.19 5.95
CA SER A 111 -3.46 -10.37 6.50
C SER A 111 -4.98 -10.14 6.59
N SER A 112 -5.39 -8.96 7.02
CA SER A 112 -6.80 -8.55 7.07
C SER A 112 -7.42 -8.52 5.68
N LEU A 113 -6.76 -7.88 4.70
CA LEU A 113 -7.24 -7.85 3.31
C LEU A 113 -7.39 -9.25 2.70
N LYS A 114 -6.43 -10.16 2.96
CA LYS A 114 -6.52 -11.55 2.52
C LYS A 114 -7.71 -12.28 3.15
N SER A 115 -7.96 -12.04 4.44
CA SER A 115 -9.12 -12.61 5.15
C SER A 115 -10.43 -12.09 4.55
N ASP A 116 -10.54 -10.79 4.30
CA ASP A 116 -11.74 -10.18 3.73
C ASP A 116 -12.03 -10.69 2.32
N ILE A 117 -11.01 -10.80 1.45
CA ILE A 117 -11.15 -11.39 0.11
C ILE A 117 -11.61 -12.84 0.21
N LYS A 118 -11.06 -13.62 1.14
CA LYS A 118 -11.48 -15.01 1.37
C LYS A 118 -12.94 -15.09 1.84
N ASN A 119 -13.37 -14.17 2.70
CA ASN A 119 -14.76 -14.11 3.18
C ASN A 119 -15.71 -13.72 2.05
N LEU A 120 -15.37 -12.70 1.25
CA LEU A 120 -16.17 -12.28 0.09
C LEU A 120 -16.30 -13.38 -0.95
N THR A 121 -15.20 -14.10 -1.23
CA THR A 121 -15.23 -15.24 -2.17
C THR A 121 -16.04 -16.41 -1.63
N ALA A 122 -15.96 -16.70 -0.33
CA ALA A 122 -16.81 -17.71 0.32
C ALA A 122 -18.31 -17.34 0.26
N VAL A 123 -18.65 -16.05 0.46
CA VAL A 123 -20.03 -15.56 0.31
C VAL A 123 -20.49 -15.65 -1.13
N ALA A 124 -19.68 -15.23 -2.10
CA ALA A 124 -20.00 -15.34 -3.52
C ALA A 124 -20.20 -16.82 -3.94
N PHE A 125 -19.37 -17.73 -3.45
CA PHE A 125 -19.53 -19.16 -3.65
C PHE A 125 -20.84 -19.66 -3.03
N PHE A 126 -21.13 -19.30 -1.78
CA PHE A 126 -22.35 -19.69 -1.08
C PHE A 126 -23.62 -19.18 -1.80
N LEU A 127 -23.62 -17.93 -2.24
CA LEU A 127 -24.71 -17.36 -3.04
C LEU A 127 -24.86 -18.07 -4.40
N SER A 128 -23.75 -18.44 -5.05
CA SER A 128 -23.81 -19.23 -6.30
C SER A 128 -24.34 -20.65 -6.09
N THR A 129 -24.09 -21.26 -4.94
CA THR A 129 -24.64 -22.58 -4.57
C THR A 129 -26.10 -22.51 -4.12
N LEU A 130 -26.51 -21.41 -3.48
CA LEU A 130 -27.92 -21.15 -3.13
C LEU A 130 -28.75 -20.77 -4.36
N ALA A 131 -28.12 -20.16 -5.38
CA ALA A 131 -28.72 -19.90 -6.69
C ALA A 131 -28.90 -21.18 -7.53
N ILE A 132 -28.61 -22.38 -7.01
CA ILE A 132 -29.10 -23.66 -7.53
C ILE A 132 -30.57 -23.84 -7.08
N VAL A 133 -31.40 -22.87 -7.42
CA VAL A 133 -32.83 -23.07 -7.70
C VAL A 133 -32.88 -23.18 -9.24
N PRO A 134 -33.67 -24.09 -9.84
CA PRO A 134 -33.59 -24.36 -11.27
C PRO A 134 -33.84 -23.06 -12.04
N ILE A 135 -32.81 -22.56 -12.72
CA ILE A 135 -32.93 -21.45 -13.66
C ILE A 135 -33.57 -22.06 -14.90
N ASP A 136 -34.89 -21.92 -15.03
CA ASP A 136 -35.49 -21.96 -16.36
C ASP A 136 -34.75 -20.93 -17.23
N GLU A 137 -34.40 -21.37 -18.44
CA GLU A 137 -33.63 -20.69 -19.48
C GLU A 137 -33.88 -19.16 -19.53
N PRO A 138 -32.84 -18.31 -19.71
CA PRO A 138 -32.93 -16.89 -19.43
C PRO A 138 -33.91 -16.16 -20.35
N GLN A 139 -35.07 -15.78 -19.81
CA GLN A 139 -35.95 -14.77 -20.39
C GLN A 139 -35.38 -13.38 -20.07
N SER A 140 -34.53 -12.88 -20.98
CA SER A 140 -34.10 -11.48 -21.15
C SER A 140 -33.79 -10.62 -19.90
N GLY A 141 -32.50 -10.34 -19.65
CA GLY A 141 -32.10 -9.26 -18.74
C GLY A 141 -30.60 -9.03 -18.72
N ALA A 142 -30.14 -7.81 -19.03
CA ALA A 142 -28.72 -7.44 -19.08
C ALA A 142 -28.01 -7.54 -17.70
N GLU A 143 -28.77 -7.54 -16.61
CA GLU A 143 -28.26 -7.60 -15.24
C GLU A 143 -27.76 -8.99 -14.83
N SER A 144 -28.39 -10.06 -15.33
CA SER A 144 -27.96 -11.45 -15.05
C SER A 144 -26.63 -11.80 -15.73
N ILE A 145 -26.36 -11.19 -16.88
CA ILE A 145 -25.10 -11.32 -17.62
C ILE A 145 -23.96 -10.63 -16.86
N SER A 146 -24.21 -9.45 -16.28
CA SER A 146 -23.22 -8.69 -15.49
C SER A 146 -22.77 -9.44 -14.23
N LEU A 147 -23.73 -10.05 -13.52
CA LEU A 147 -23.42 -10.85 -12.33
C LEU A 147 -22.60 -12.10 -12.69
N PHE A 148 -22.95 -12.77 -13.79
CA PHE A 148 -22.25 -13.96 -14.27
C PHE A 148 -20.81 -13.65 -14.73
N GLN A 149 -20.60 -12.51 -15.39
CA GLN A 149 -19.27 -12.03 -15.77
C GLN A 149 -18.41 -11.67 -14.55
N SER A 150 -19.03 -11.05 -13.53
CA SER A 150 -18.35 -10.72 -12.27
C SER A 150 -17.89 -11.96 -11.51
N VAL A 151 -18.71 -13.01 -11.46
CA VAL A 151 -18.34 -14.29 -10.85
C VAL A 151 -17.21 -14.98 -11.62
N LYS A 152 -17.25 -14.98 -12.96
CA LYS A 152 -16.15 -15.52 -13.78
C LYS A 152 -14.84 -14.75 -13.59
N PHE A 153 -14.91 -13.43 -13.45
CA PHE A 153 -13.75 -12.58 -13.19
C PHE A 153 -13.11 -12.90 -11.82
N LEU A 154 -13.93 -13.04 -10.77
CA LEU A 154 -13.46 -13.41 -9.43
C LEU A 154 -12.87 -14.84 -9.41
N GLN A 155 -13.44 -15.79 -10.16
CA GLN A 155 -12.87 -17.13 -10.31
C GLN A 155 -11.53 -17.14 -11.06
N GLN A 156 -11.35 -16.26 -12.04
CA GLN A 156 -10.07 -16.09 -12.74
C GLN A 156 -9.01 -15.46 -11.83
N LEU A 157 -9.37 -14.44 -11.03
CA LEU A 157 -8.48 -13.85 -10.04
C LEU A 157 -8.01 -14.89 -9.01
N TRP A 158 -8.89 -15.75 -8.53
CA TRP A 158 -8.53 -16.82 -7.58
C TRP A 158 -7.56 -17.85 -8.18
N LYS A 159 -7.71 -18.18 -9.48
CA LYS A 159 -6.77 -19.08 -10.20
C LYS A 159 -5.39 -18.46 -10.42
N LEU A 160 -5.30 -17.12 -10.49
CA LEU A 160 -4.04 -16.40 -10.63
C LEU A 160 -3.30 -16.30 -9.28
N GLU A 161 -4.02 -16.19 -8.15
CA GLU A 161 -3.41 -16.15 -6.82
C GLU A 161 -2.89 -17.51 -6.32
N LEU A 162 -3.56 -18.63 -6.68
CA LEU A 162 -3.13 -19.98 -6.28
C LEU A 162 -1.94 -20.53 -7.10
N ASN A 163 -1.72 -20.03 -8.32
CA ASN A 163 -0.67 -20.52 -9.22
C ASN A 163 0.55 -19.60 -9.31
N SER A 164 0.59 -18.49 -8.56
CA SER A 164 1.82 -17.70 -8.46
C SER A 164 2.79 -18.43 -7.52
N PRO A 165 3.88 -19.02 -8.02
CA PRO A 165 4.86 -19.65 -7.14
C PRO A 165 5.39 -18.59 -6.17
N LEU A 166 5.38 -18.93 -4.88
CA LEU A 166 6.12 -18.20 -3.86
C LEU A 166 7.61 -18.29 -4.24
N ILE A 167 8.15 -17.22 -4.84
CA ILE A 167 9.58 -16.98 -4.99
C ILE A 167 9.88 -15.63 -4.37
#